data_AF-I4VUQ2-F1
#
_entry.id   AF-I4VUQ2-F1
#
_cell.length_a   1.000
_cell.length_b   1.000
_cell.length_c   1.000
_cell.angle_alpha   90.00
_cell.angle_beta   90.00
_cell.angle_gamma   90.00
#
_symmetry.space_group_name_H-M   'P 1'
#
loop_
_entity.id
_entity.type
_entity.pdbx_description
1 polymer ?
#
loop_
_entity_poly.entity_id
_entity_poly.type
_entity_poly.pdbx_seq_one_letter_code
_entity_poly.pdbx_strand_id
1 'polypeptide(L)'
;MDARFARIEDPIHGANLLHFDTETTGLAGGTGTRAFMIGAADWVDGRFRIRQLTITAMGAETAMLRTFASWLHRDTVLVSYNGKCYDAPLLATRYRLARLPNPLMELRHLDLLHPVRRRWKGAWENCRLATAERQLLGVVREDDLPGAEVPAAWLTYLRGGSAANLRRVANHNAQDLRSLAGVLLYMVGIP
;
A
#
# COMPACT_ATOMS: atom_id res chain seq x y z
N MET A 1 -7.74 18.79 -3.39
CA MET A 1 -6.78 18.55 -4.49
C MET A 1 -7.54 18.15 -5.74
N ASP A 2 -7.05 18.57 -6.90
CA ASP A 2 -7.55 18.13 -8.20
C ASP A 2 -7.10 16.70 -8.47
N ALA A 3 -8.03 15.80 -8.77
CA ALA A 3 -7.77 14.39 -9.06
C ALA A 3 -8.25 13.97 -10.46
N ARG A 4 -8.45 14.93 -11.38
CA ARG A 4 -8.86 14.67 -12.77
C ARG A 4 -7.84 13.82 -13.53
N PHE A 5 -6.56 13.91 -13.16
CA PHE A 5 -5.52 13.01 -13.69
C PHE A 5 -5.89 11.54 -13.48
N ALA A 6 -6.65 11.20 -12.43
CA ALA A 6 -7.14 9.87 -12.10
C ALA A 6 -8.61 9.61 -12.51
N ARG A 7 -9.21 10.50 -13.32
CA ARG A 7 -10.63 10.47 -13.72
C ARG A 7 -11.61 10.58 -12.53
N ILE A 8 -11.22 11.36 -11.53
CA ILE A 8 -12.10 11.75 -10.44
C ILE A 8 -12.44 13.23 -10.65
N GLU A 9 -13.73 13.51 -10.86
CA GLU A 9 -14.22 14.87 -11.14
C GLU A 9 -14.30 15.70 -9.86
N ASP A 10 -14.74 15.09 -8.76
CA ASP A 10 -14.88 15.77 -7.47
C ASP A 10 -13.51 16.02 -6.82
N PRO A 11 -13.29 17.23 -6.26
CA PRO A 11 -12.09 17.50 -5.50
C PRO A 11 -11.98 16.59 -4.27
N ILE A 12 -10.76 16.18 -3.94
CA ILE A 12 -10.48 15.34 -2.78
C ILE A 12 -9.86 16.17 -1.66
N HIS A 13 -10.43 16.11 -0.46
CA HIS A 13 -9.80 16.69 0.73
C HIS A 13 -8.58 15.86 1.14
N GLY A 14 -7.43 16.50 1.32
CA GLY A 14 -6.18 15.81 1.68
C GLY A 14 -6.28 15.02 2.99
N ALA A 15 -7.09 15.50 3.94
CA ALA A 15 -7.37 14.84 5.21
C ALA A 15 -8.12 13.49 5.05
N ASN A 16 -8.77 13.26 3.90
CA ASN A 16 -9.51 12.04 3.63
C ASN A 16 -8.64 10.98 2.93
N LEU A 17 -7.40 11.31 2.56
CA LEU A 17 -6.52 10.35 1.91
C LEU A 17 -5.96 9.35 2.92
N LEU A 18 -6.09 8.07 2.60
CA LEU A 18 -5.37 7.00 3.27
C LEU A 18 -4.57 6.20 2.24
N HIS A 19 -3.25 6.38 2.28
CA HIS A 19 -2.31 5.61 1.48
C HIS A 19 -2.16 4.23 2.13
N PHE A 20 -2.14 3.16 1.36
CA PHE A 20 -1.92 1.83 1.90
C PHE A 20 -1.17 0.93 0.93
N ASP A 21 -0.48 -0.04 1.51
CA ASP A 21 0.30 -1.08 0.84
C ASP A 21 0.36 -2.32 1.73
N THR A 22 0.42 -3.52 1.15
CA THR A 22 0.46 -4.77 1.91
C THR A 22 1.69 -5.62 1.60
N GLU A 23 2.27 -6.22 2.65
CA GLU A 23 3.28 -7.26 2.50
C GLU A 23 2.63 -8.62 2.71
N THR A 24 2.87 -9.53 1.77
CA THR A 24 2.06 -10.75 1.66
C THR A 24 2.90 -12.01 1.70
N THR A 25 2.30 -13.14 2.07
CA THR A 25 2.98 -14.44 2.14
C THR A 25 3.24 -15.09 0.77
N GLY A 26 2.86 -14.44 -0.34
CA GLY A 26 3.11 -14.96 -1.69
C GLY A 26 2.50 -14.09 -2.80
N LEU A 27 3.10 -14.14 -3.99
CA LEU A 27 2.81 -13.24 -5.10
C LEU A 27 1.60 -13.68 -5.98
N ALA A 28 1.07 -14.89 -5.78
CA ALA A 28 0.12 -15.52 -6.69
C ALA A 28 -1.38 -15.36 -6.33
N GLY A 29 -1.73 -14.54 -5.33
CA GLY A 29 -3.11 -14.11 -5.08
C GLY A 29 -4.15 -15.20 -4.73
N GLY A 30 -3.72 -16.40 -4.32
CA GLY A 30 -4.63 -17.49 -3.93
C GLY A 30 -5.25 -17.29 -2.54
N THR A 31 -6.27 -18.08 -2.21
CA THR A 31 -6.95 -18.03 -0.88
C THR A 31 -6.03 -18.30 0.31
N GLY A 32 -4.89 -18.96 0.08
CA GLY A 32 -3.83 -19.18 1.07
C GLY A 32 -2.91 -17.97 1.28
N THR A 33 -2.88 -16.99 0.38
CA THR A 33 -2.10 -15.77 0.54
C THR A 33 -2.71 -14.89 1.62
N ARG A 34 -1.86 -14.35 2.48
CA ARG A 34 -2.22 -13.45 3.57
C ARG A 34 -1.39 -12.19 3.48
N ALA A 35 -1.99 -11.06 3.84
CA ALA A 35 -1.20 -9.92 4.26
C ALA A 35 -0.65 -10.25 5.65
N PHE A 36 0.67 -10.24 5.82
CA PHE A 36 1.28 -10.29 7.14
C PHE A 36 1.62 -8.88 7.66
N MET A 37 1.66 -7.90 6.75
CA MET A 37 1.75 -6.48 7.09
C MET A 37 0.71 -5.68 6.30
N ILE A 38 0.11 -4.68 6.95
CA ILE A 38 -0.64 -3.61 6.31
C ILE A 38 0.01 -2.28 6.72
N GLY A 39 0.63 -1.62 5.75
CA GLY A 39 1.07 -0.24 5.88
C GLY A 39 -0.08 0.70 5.56
N ALA A 40 -0.25 1.74 6.37
CA ALA A 40 -1.20 2.81 6.11
C ALA A 40 -0.60 4.17 6.45
N ALA A 41 -0.93 5.21 5.68
CA ALA A 41 -0.48 6.55 5.95
C ALA A 41 -1.50 7.64 5.60
N ASP A 42 -1.64 8.61 6.50
CA ASP A 42 -2.59 9.72 6.42
C ASP A 42 -1.94 11.03 6.86
N TRP A 43 -2.58 12.15 6.50
CA TRP A 43 -2.12 13.48 6.91
C TRP A 43 -2.83 13.90 8.19
N VAL A 44 -2.06 14.18 9.25
CA VAL A 44 -2.56 14.67 10.54
C VAL A 44 -1.75 15.89 10.93
N ASP A 45 -2.43 17.04 11.14
CA ASP A 45 -1.81 18.31 11.53
C ASP A 45 -0.61 18.71 10.65
N GLY A 46 -0.75 18.51 9.33
CA GLY A 46 0.28 18.81 8.34
C GLY A 46 1.45 17.81 8.31
N ARG A 47 1.39 16.72 9.08
CA ARG A 47 2.43 15.67 9.11
C ARG A 47 1.93 14.40 8.46
N PHE A 48 2.81 13.74 7.71
CA PHE A 48 2.54 12.43 7.13
C PHE A 48 2.77 11.35 8.18
N ARG A 49 1.68 10.78 8.71
CA ARG A 49 1.71 9.74 9.74
C ARG A 49 1.70 8.37 9.06
N ILE A 50 2.72 7.56 9.33
CA ILE A 50 2.77 6.17 8.91
C ILE A 50 2.42 5.26 10.09
N ARG A 51 1.58 4.26 9.85
CA ARG A 51 1.22 3.19 10.78
C ARG A 51 1.36 1.85 10.08
N GLN A 52 1.98 0.89 10.73
CA GLN A 52 2.21 -0.44 10.16
C GLN A 52 1.69 -1.50 11.13
N LEU A 53 0.72 -2.28 10.68
CA LEU A 53 0.25 -3.46 11.41
C LEU A 53 1.02 -4.65 10.89
N THR A 54 1.72 -5.36 11.77
CA THR A 54 2.44 -6.60 11.43
C THR A 54 1.99 -7.71 12.36
N ILE A 55 1.53 -8.83 11.81
CA ILE A 55 1.19 -9.99 12.64
C ILE A 55 2.44 -10.77 13.01
N THR A 56 2.57 -11.17 14.28
CA THR A 56 3.67 -11.99 14.80
C THR A 56 3.21 -13.41 15.18
N ALA A 57 1.96 -13.73 14.86
CA ALA A 57 1.37 -15.06 14.96
C ALA A 57 0.21 -15.16 13.97
N MET A 58 -0.04 -16.36 13.44
CA MET A 58 -1.12 -16.59 12.47
C MET A 58 -2.50 -16.17 13.01
N GLY A 59 -2.75 -16.36 14.31
CA GLY A 59 -4.01 -16.00 14.96
C GLY A 59 -4.27 -14.49 15.06
N ALA A 60 -3.28 -13.64 14.81
CA ALA A 60 -3.41 -12.18 14.94
C ALA A 60 -4.05 -11.51 13.71
N GLU A 61 -4.30 -12.24 12.62
CA GLU A 61 -4.85 -11.70 11.37
C GLU A 61 -6.18 -10.96 11.58
N THR A 62 -7.12 -11.56 12.30
CA THR A 62 -8.43 -10.92 12.58
C THR A 62 -8.27 -9.60 13.35
N ALA A 63 -7.33 -9.54 14.30
CA ALA A 63 -7.06 -8.32 15.06
C ALA A 63 -6.47 -7.23 14.14
N MET A 64 -5.52 -7.57 13.27
CA MET A 64 -4.98 -6.65 12.27
C MET A 64 -6.06 -6.10 11.34
N LEU A 65 -6.94 -6.96 10.81
CA LEU A 65 -8.04 -6.52 9.94
C LEU A 65 -9.01 -5.57 10.66
N ARG A 66 -9.38 -5.86 11.91
CA ARG A 66 -10.24 -4.96 12.70
C ARG A 66 -9.57 -3.61 12.95
N THR A 67 -8.28 -3.62 13.27
CA THR A 67 -7.52 -2.37 13.49
C THR A 67 -7.42 -1.55 12.20
N PHE A 68 -7.11 -2.18 11.05
CA PHE A 68 -7.09 -1.48 9.77
C PHE A 68 -8.46 -0.89 9.41
N ALA A 69 -9.53 -1.67 9.60
CA ALA A 69 -10.90 -1.20 9.40
C ALA A 69 -11.24 0.04 10.26
N SER A 70 -10.75 0.10 11.51
CA SER A 70 -11.00 1.23 12.42
C SER A 70 -10.33 2.54 11.98
N TRP A 71 -9.38 2.49 11.04
CA TRP A 71 -8.74 3.67 10.49
C TRP A 71 -9.49 4.26 9.28
N LEU A 72 -10.47 3.52 8.76
CA LEU A 72 -11.26 3.90 7.59
C LEU A 72 -12.57 4.54 8.04
N HIS A 73 -12.98 5.59 7.33
CA HIS A 73 -14.27 6.26 7.49
C HIS A 73 -14.97 6.37 6.13
N ARG A 74 -16.26 6.72 6.14
CA ARG A 74 -17.08 6.84 4.91
C ARG A 74 -16.42 7.67 3.81
N ASP A 75 -15.78 8.76 4.18
CA ASP A 75 -15.20 9.70 3.22
C ASP A 75 -13.77 9.36 2.82
N THR A 76 -13.18 8.29 3.37
CA THR A 76 -11.82 7.87 3.06
C THR A 76 -11.67 7.64 1.56
N VAL A 77 -10.58 8.16 1.01
CA VAL A 77 -10.12 7.87 -0.33
C VAL A 77 -8.83 7.07 -0.22
N LEU A 78 -8.90 5.81 -0.62
CA LEU A 78 -7.75 4.92 -0.64
C LEU A 78 -6.76 5.38 -1.71
N VAL A 79 -5.47 5.39 -1.39
CA VAL A 79 -4.38 5.64 -2.34
C VAL A 79 -3.45 4.45 -2.34
N SER A 80 -3.17 3.88 -3.51
CA SER A 80 -2.24 2.76 -3.65
C SER A 80 -1.51 2.81 -5.00
N TYR A 81 -0.57 1.90 -5.21
CA TYR A 81 0.03 1.65 -6.52
C TYR A 81 -0.24 0.21 -6.93
N ASN A 82 -1.10 0.00 -7.93
CA ASN A 82 -1.60 -1.30 -8.36
C ASN A 82 -2.52 -2.03 -7.34
N GLY A 83 -2.82 -1.42 -6.20
CA GLY A 83 -3.62 -2.04 -5.15
C GLY A 83 -5.09 -2.32 -5.49
N LYS A 84 -5.66 -1.74 -6.56
CA LYS A 84 -6.99 -2.17 -7.04
C LYS A 84 -6.99 -3.62 -7.54
N CYS A 85 -5.88 -4.05 -8.12
CA CYS A 85 -5.76 -5.38 -8.70
C CYS A 85 -5.14 -6.41 -7.74
N TYR A 86 -4.46 -5.95 -6.67
CA TYR A 86 -3.68 -6.82 -5.79
C TYR A 86 -4.13 -6.69 -4.32
N ASP A 87 -3.82 -5.58 -3.66
CA ASP A 87 -4.04 -5.40 -2.22
C ASP A 87 -5.52 -5.45 -1.81
N ALA A 88 -6.37 -4.68 -2.49
CA ALA A 88 -7.79 -4.60 -2.15
C ALA A 88 -8.54 -5.93 -2.36
N PRO A 89 -8.36 -6.66 -3.49
CA PRO A 89 -8.92 -8.00 -3.65
C PRO A 89 -8.42 -9.02 -2.60
N LEU A 90 -7.13 -8.94 -2.24
CA LEU A 90 -6.55 -9.78 -1.19
C LEU A 90 -7.23 -9.50 0.14
N LEU A 91 -7.29 -8.23 0.56
CA LEU A 91 -7.91 -7.84 1.82
C LEU A 91 -9.40 -8.20 1.83
N ALA A 92 -10.13 -7.98 0.73
CA ALA A 92 -11.53 -8.40 0.61
C ALA A 92 -11.72 -9.90 0.86
N THR A 93 -10.82 -10.73 0.33
CA THR A 93 -10.80 -12.18 0.61
C THR A 93 -10.50 -12.46 2.07
N ARG A 94 -9.54 -11.76 2.69
CA ARG A 94 -9.21 -11.91 4.12
C ARG A 94 -10.37 -11.53 5.03
N TYR A 95 -11.05 -10.41 4.77
CA TYR A 95 -12.25 -9.97 5.49
C TYR A 95 -13.36 -11.01 5.39
N ARG A 96 -13.62 -11.54 4.17
CA ARG A 96 -14.62 -12.60 3.96
C ARG A 96 -14.31 -13.86 4.78
N LEU A 97 -13.07 -14.34 4.75
CA LEU A 97 -12.64 -15.53 5.50
C LEU A 97 -12.71 -15.31 7.02
N ALA A 98 -12.43 -14.09 7.49
CA ALA A 98 -12.56 -13.71 8.89
C ALA A 98 -14.02 -13.44 9.33
N ARG A 99 -15.00 -13.57 8.42
CA ARG A 99 -16.42 -13.23 8.63
C ARG A 99 -16.61 -11.79 9.12
N LEU A 100 -15.84 -10.87 8.54
CA LEU A 100 -15.91 -9.43 8.81
C LEU A 100 -16.49 -8.70 7.60
N PRO A 101 -17.19 -7.56 7.79
CA PRO A 101 -17.53 -6.65 6.70
C PRO A 101 -16.26 -6.20 5.98
N ASN A 102 -16.33 -6.02 4.65
CA ASN A 102 -15.22 -5.46 3.88
C ASN A 102 -15.32 -3.91 3.89
N PRO A 103 -14.44 -3.20 4.61
CA PRO A 103 -14.52 -1.75 4.70
C PRO A 103 -14.02 -1.03 3.45
N LEU A 104 -13.39 -1.73 2.49
CA LEU A 104 -12.85 -1.12 1.26
C LEU A 104 -13.90 -1.01 0.14
N MET A 105 -15.00 -1.77 0.21
CA MET A 105 -15.91 -1.99 -0.92
C MET A 105 -16.56 -0.71 -1.46
N GLU A 106 -16.86 0.25 -0.59
CA GLU A 106 -17.57 1.49 -0.95
C GLU A 106 -16.65 2.72 -1.00
N LEU A 107 -15.36 2.54 -0.71
CA LEU A 107 -14.42 3.65 -0.66
C LEU A 107 -13.96 4.02 -2.06
N ARG A 108 -13.84 5.33 -2.31
CA ARG A 108 -13.13 5.81 -3.51
C ARG A 108 -11.69 5.35 -3.45
N HIS A 109 -11.12 5.00 -4.60
CA HIS A 109 -9.78 4.45 -4.67
C HIS A 109 -8.98 5.05 -5.82
N LEU A 110 -7.95 5.81 -5.46
CA LEU A 110 -6.91 6.33 -6.33
C LEU A 110 -5.78 5.30 -6.47
N ASP A 111 -5.80 4.56 -7.57
CA ASP A 111 -4.68 3.68 -7.91
C ASP A 111 -3.75 4.40 -8.89
N LEU A 112 -2.57 4.76 -8.41
CA LEU A 112 -1.58 5.59 -9.10
C LEU A 112 -0.92 4.88 -10.29
N LEU A 113 -1.00 3.54 -10.39
CA LEU A 113 -0.40 2.82 -11.51
C LEU A 113 -1.07 3.20 -12.84
N HIS A 114 -2.40 3.33 -12.85
CA HIS A 114 -3.15 3.63 -14.08
C HIS A 114 -2.85 5.02 -14.67
N PRO A 115 -2.88 6.13 -13.91
CA PRO A 115 -2.48 7.43 -14.44
C PRO A 115 -0.99 7.47 -14.81
N VAL A 116 -0.10 6.84 -14.03
CA VAL A 116 1.33 6.75 -14.38
C VAL A 116 1.52 6.01 -15.71
N ARG A 117 0.89 4.85 -15.89
CA ARG A 117 0.94 4.12 -17.17
C ARG A 117 0.37 4.93 -18.33
N ARG A 118 -0.74 5.64 -18.14
CA ARG A 118 -1.31 6.49 -19.20
C ARG A 118 -0.33 7.56 -19.67
N ARG A 119 0.49 8.09 -18.77
CA ARG A 119 1.40 9.20 -19.09
C ARG A 119 2.75 8.75 -19.62
N TRP A 120 3.29 7.61 -19.16
CA TRP A 120 4.67 7.20 -19.44
C TRP A 120 4.86 5.78 -19.95
N LYS A 121 3.79 5.01 -20.21
CA LYS A 121 3.94 3.69 -20.85
C LYS A 121 4.64 3.85 -22.21
N GLY A 122 5.74 3.11 -22.39
CA GLY A 122 6.59 3.17 -23.59
C GLY A 122 7.72 4.20 -23.53
N ALA A 123 7.65 5.19 -22.62
CA ALA A 123 8.73 6.14 -22.38
C ALA A 123 9.70 5.68 -21.27
N TRP A 124 9.20 4.94 -20.29
CA TRP A 124 10.01 4.34 -19.22
C TRP A 124 10.27 2.86 -19.47
N GLU A 125 11.33 2.32 -18.86
CA GLU A 125 11.65 0.88 -18.85
C GLU A 125 10.47 0.02 -18.40
N ASN A 126 9.73 0.50 -17.40
CA ASN A 126 8.49 -0.07 -16.88
C ASN A 126 7.80 1.00 -16.00
N CYS A 127 6.56 0.73 -15.60
CA CYS A 127 5.81 1.59 -14.68
C CYS A 127 5.60 0.87 -13.34
N ARG A 128 6.67 0.34 -12.73
CA ARG A 128 6.64 -0.11 -11.33
C ARG A 128 6.87 1.09 -10.41
N LEU A 129 6.48 0.97 -9.14
CA LEU A 129 6.63 2.05 -8.16
C LEU A 129 8.09 2.51 -8.05
N ALA A 130 9.06 1.59 -8.00
CA ALA A 130 10.49 1.93 -7.97
C ALA A 130 10.93 2.78 -9.19
N THR A 131 10.43 2.49 -10.39
CA THR A 131 10.73 3.32 -11.58
C THR A 131 10.04 4.68 -11.47
N ALA A 132 8.79 4.75 -11.02
CA ALA A 132 8.11 6.03 -10.81
C ALA A 132 8.80 6.87 -9.72
N GLU A 133 9.27 6.24 -8.65
CA GLU A 133 10.02 6.88 -7.58
C GLU A 133 11.31 7.51 -8.11
N ARG A 134 12.09 6.75 -8.89
CA ARG A 134 13.32 7.25 -9.52
C ARG A 134 13.05 8.38 -10.51
N GLN A 135 12.07 8.19 -11.41
CA GLN A 135 11.80 9.13 -12.50
C GLN A 135 11.11 10.42 -12.03
N LEU A 136 10.26 10.35 -11.01
CA LEU A 136 9.46 11.49 -10.55
C LEU A 136 10.00 12.16 -9.30
N LEU A 137 10.62 11.38 -8.39
CA LEU A 137 11.05 11.87 -7.08
C LEU A 137 12.58 11.94 -6.94
N GLY A 138 13.33 11.45 -7.93
CA GLY A 138 14.79 11.45 -7.91
C GLY A 138 15.42 10.53 -6.84
N VAL A 139 14.64 9.61 -6.27
CA VAL A 139 15.13 8.67 -5.24
C VAL A 139 15.70 7.43 -5.92
N VAL A 140 16.89 7.03 -5.49
CA VAL A 140 17.53 5.78 -5.90
C VAL A 140 17.51 4.84 -4.70
N ARG A 141 16.91 3.64 -4.85
CA ARG A 141 16.90 2.61 -3.81
C ARG A 141 18.27 1.93 -3.77
N GLU A 142 18.98 2.04 -2.65
CA GLU A 142 20.33 1.47 -2.50
C GLU A 142 20.32 0.00 -2.05
N ASP A 143 19.21 -0.55 -1.53
CA ASP A 143 19.29 -1.79 -0.76
C ASP A 143 17.94 -2.56 -0.70
N ASP A 144 17.44 -3.03 -1.85
CA ASP A 144 16.17 -3.78 -1.89
C ASP A 144 16.36 -5.24 -1.47
N LEU A 145 15.68 -5.64 -0.38
CA LEU A 145 15.38 -7.06 -0.17
C LEU A 145 14.56 -7.54 -1.39
N PRO A 146 14.99 -8.58 -2.12
CA PRO A 146 14.23 -9.06 -3.26
C PRO A 146 12.80 -9.39 -2.82
N GLY A 147 11.79 -8.98 -3.59
CA GLY A 147 10.38 -9.18 -3.21
C GLY A 147 10.01 -10.65 -2.92
N ALA A 148 10.76 -11.61 -3.49
CA ALA A 148 10.62 -13.04 -3.20
C ALA A 148 11.10 -13.45 -1.79
N GLU A 149 11.96 -12.66 -1.15
CA GLU A 149 12.50 -12.90 0.19
C GLU A 149 11.64 -12.30 1.31
N VAL A 150 10.71 -11.40 0.96
CA VAL A 150 9.81 -10.73 1.90
C VAL A 150 8.99 -11.75 2.74
N PRO A 151 8.34 -12.77 2.15
CA PRO A 151 7.66 -13.81 2.94
C PRO A 151 8.61 -14.59 3.86
N ALA A 152 9.84 -14.86 3.38
CA ALA A 152 10.84 -15.62 4.14
C ALA A 152 11.33 -14.86 5.37
N ALA A 153 11.46 -13.53 5.29
CA ALA A 153 11.80 -12.69 6.43
C ALA A 153 10.78 -12.83 7.57
N TRP A 154 9.49 -12.79 7.24
CA TRP A 154 8.42 -12.98 8.20
C TRP A 154 8.37 -14.40 8.78
N LEU A 155 8.48 -15.44 7.92
CA LEU A 155 8.50 -16.84 8.37
C LEU A 155 9.69 -17.14 9.29
N THR A 156 10.86 -16.57 8.99
CA THR A 156 12.05 -16.70 9.84
C THR A 156 11.80 -16.10 11.23
N TYR A 157 11.18 -14.91 11.28
CA TYR A 157 10.82 -14.28 12.54
C TYR A 157 9.82 -15.12 13.34
N LEU A 158 8.76 -15.66 12.70
CA LEU A 158 7.79 -16.54 13.38
C LEU A 158 8.42 -17.80 13.99
N ARG A 159 9.51 -18.29 13.41
CA ARG A 159 10.26 -19.47 13.90
C ARG A 159 11.24 -19.13 15.03
N GLY A 160 11.21 -17.91 15.56
CA GLY A 160 12.13 -17.44 16.61
C GLY A 160 13.46 -16.90 16.08
N GLY A 161 13.58 -16.69 14.77
CA GLY A 161 14.75 -16.07 14.15
C GLY A 161 14.81 -14.56 14.37
N SER A 162 15.92 -13.95 13.95
CA SER A 162 16.15 -12.51 14.09
C SER A 162 15.10 -11.66 13.34
N ALA A 163 14.66 -10.58 13.97
CA ALA A 163 13.77 -9.57 13.36
C ALA A 163 14.47 -8.62 12.38
N ALA A 164 15.77 -8.81 12.10
CA ALA A 164 16.54 -7.90 11.24
C ALA A 164 15.91 -7.73 9.85
N ASN A 165 15.60 -8.83 9.16
CA ASN A 165 14.99 -8.76 7.84
C ASN A 165 13.53 -8.29 7.90
N LEU A 166 12.78 -8.64 8.95
CA LEU A 166 11.42 -8.13 9.13
C LEU A 166 11.39 -6.60 9.31
N ARG A 167 12.39 -6.03 10.01
CA ARG A 167 12.56 -4.57 10.10
C ARG A 167 12.89 -3.93 8.75
N ARG A 168 13.69 -4.60 7.91
CA ARG A 168 13.95 -4.13 6.53
C ARG A 168 12.65 -4.10 5.72
N VAL A 169 11.86 -5.17 5.77
CA VAL A 169 10.51 -5.20 5.14
C VAL A 169 9.65 -4.03 5.62
N ALA A 170 9.59 -3.78 6.93
CA ALA A 170 8.85 -2.64 7.45
C ALA A 170 9.40 -1.30 6.91
N ASN A 171 10.71 -1.13 6.81
CA ASN A 171 11.30 0.08 6.24
C ASN A 171 10.97 0.25 4.74
N HIS A 172 10.94 -0.84 3.96
CA HIS A 172 10.52 -0.83 2.56
C HIS A 172 9.06 -0.42 2.42
N ASN A 173 8.15 -1.06 3.14
CA ASN A 173 6.73 -0.70 3.13
C ASN A 173 6.51 0.77 3.56
N ALA A 174 7.23 1.26 4.57
CA ALA A 174 7.18 2.67 4.97
C ALA A 174 7.72 3.62 3.90
N GLN A 175 8.75 3.20 3.15
CA GLN A 175 9.26 3.95 2.00
C GLN A 175 8.22 3.99 0.89
N ASP A 176 7.63 2.85 0.53
CA ASP A 176 6.60 2.77 -0.51
C ASP A 176 5.42 3.70 -0.19
N LEU A 177 4.95 3.77 1.06
CA LEU A 177 3.92 4.73 1.49
C LEU A 177 4.33 6.20 1.26
N ARG A 178 5.60 6.55 1.51
CA ARG A 178 6.12 7.90 1.19
C ARG A 178 6.16 8.14 -0.32
N SER A 179 6.56 7.13 -1.09
CA SER A 179 6.62 7.20 -2.55
C SER A 179 5.22 7.35 -3.14
N LEU A 180 4.19 6.68 -2.59
CA LEU A 180 2.79 6.89 -2.97
C LEU A 180 2.37 8.35 -2.80
N ALA A 181 2.67 8.96 -1.64
CA ALA A 181 2.34 10.36 -1.38
C ALA A 181 3.11 11.29 -2.33
N GLY A 182 4.40 11.05 -2.56
CA GLY A 182 5.22 11.83 -3.48
C GLY A 182 4.71 11.75 -4.92
N VAL A 183 4.43 10.54 -5.42
CA VAL A 183 3.88 10.33 -6.77
C VAL A 183 2.52 10.99 -6.90
N LEU A 184 1.63 10.86 -5.90
CA LEU A 184 0.34 11.53 -5.91
C LEU A 184 0.50 13.05 -6.03
N LEU A 185 1.33 13.66 -5.18
CA LEU A 185 1.58 15.11 -5.21
C LEU A 185 2.18 15.56 -6.54
N TYR A 186 3.11 14.79 -7.11
CA TYR A 186 3.65 15.05 -8.44
C TYR A 186 2.53 15.04 -9.48
N MET A 187 1.70 14.00 -9.51
CA MET A 187 0.61 13.86 -10.48
C MET A 187 -0.44 14.97 -10.39
N VAL A 188 -0.71 15.48 -9.18
CA VAL A 188 -1.61 16.63 -8.95
C VAL A 188 -1.02 17.92 -9.54
N GLY A 189 0.31 18.06 -9.56
CA GLY A 189 1.01 19.24 -10.07
C GLY A 189 1.26 19.24 -11.58
N ILE A 190 0.95 18.15 -12.29
CA ILE A 190 1.09 18.09 -13.75
C ILE A 190 -0.08 18.86 -14.39
N PRO A 191 0.18 19.79 -15.33
CA PRO A 191 -0.86 20.47 -16.10
C PRO A 191 -1.77 19.52 -16.90
#